data_AF-X0ZWY8-F1
#
_entry.id   AF-X0ZWY8-F1
#
_cell.length_a   1.000
_cell.length_b   1.000
_cell.length_c   1.000
_cell.angle_alpha   90.00
_cell.angle_beta   90.00
_cell.angle_gamma   90.00
#
_symmetry.space_group_name_H-M   'P 1'
#
loop_
_entity.id
_entity.type
_entity.pdbx_description
1 polymer ?
#
loop_
_entity_poly.entity_id
_entity_poly.type
_entity_poly.pdbx_seq_one_letter_code
_entity_poly.pdbx_strand_id
1 'polypeptide(L)'
;NPVGRVWTREELKKLGDICLEHDILIISDEIHHDLVLPGNKHTVFSIISEEFEQKTIVCTAPSKTFNLAGLQVSNIVIPNEKMTHIRTPGFITSYMATITHHQAERRHGISIPSLTGMLMRTYIEKNNAKLDWFSDVVIKNHKNAASNPIAHFQRTIEDYMKSAIQKGKGNWENVYDFLADDKANPIISDPIRLFNSCPISDGAVAVVLCNADNAKKYCDTPILISGIGQATDTHIVYERDDLLTFKALKICSEKAYRMAKKTSQDMDVCEVHDAFTILEIIQSEDLGFFKKGEGAKAAHEGLTEIGGKIPINPSGGLKARGHPLGATGVAQVVELVWQLRGEAGKRQVDGAESGITCNFGGFGNNLISILVERT
;
A
#
# COMPACT_ATOMS: atom_id res chain seq x y z
N ASN A 1 -1.99 -9.96 25.29
CA ASN A 1 -3.27 -10.67 25.61
C ASN A 1 -3.92 -10.12 26.88
N PRO A 2 -5.25 -9.93 26.92
CA PRO A 2 -5.94 -9.36 28.08
C PRO A 2 -5.88 -10.34 29.26
N VAL A 3 -5.13 -9.96 30.29
CA VAL A 3 -4.95 -10.73 31.54
C VAL A 3 -5.85 -10.22 32.67
N GLY A 4 -6.80 -9.33 32.36
CA GLY A 4 -7.72 -8.73 33.33
C GLY A 4 -7.10 -7.65 34.22
N ARG A 5 -5.92 -7.11 33.84
CA ARG A 5 -5.23 -6.05 34.58
C ARG A 5 -4.78 -4.93 33.65
N VAL A 6 -4.98 -3.70 34.09
CA VAL A 6 -4.39 -2.49 33.50
C VAL A 6 -3.25 -2.04 34.40
N TRP A 7 -2.05 -1.91 33.84
CA TRP A 7 -0.87 -1.49 34.59
C TRP A 7 -0.93 0.01 34.88
N THR A 8 -0.52 0.42 36.09
CA THR A 8 -0.46 1.84 36.41
C THR A 8 0.74 2.50 35.73
N ARG A 9 0.68 3.83 35.56
CA ARG A 9 1.78 4.58 34.97
C ARG A 9 3.08 4.40 35.75
N GLU A 10 3.00 4.33 37.07
CA GLU A 10 4.12 4.16 38.00
C GLU A 10 4.74 2.76 37.88
N GLU A 11 3.93 1.73 37.67
CA GLU A 11 4.41 0.36 37.44
C GLU A 11 5.13 0.24 36.10
N LEU A 12 4.53 0.81 35.05
CA LEU A 12 5.14 0.86 33.71
C LEU A 12 6.43 1.69 33.73
N LYS A 13 6.46 2.79 34.50
CA LYS A 13 7.68 3.58 34.67
C LYS A 13 8.81 2.79 35.30
N LYS A 14 8.54 2.06 36.38
CA LYS A 14 9.54 1.17 37.00
C LYS A 14 10.07 0.12 36.01
N LEU A 15 9.17 -0.46 35.20
CA LEU A 15 9.58 -1.42 34.16
C LEU A 15 10.50 -0.74 33.13
N GLY A 16 10.12 0.45 32.65
CA GLY A 16 10.93 1.21 31.70
C GLY A 16 12.29 1.61 32.26
N ASP A 17 12.36 2.04 33.53
CA ASP A 17 13.62 2.39 34.21
C ASP A 17 14.58 1.19 34.24
N ILE A 18 14.08 -0.02 34.56
CA ILE A 18 14.87 -1.27 34.53
C ILE A 18 15.37 -1.57 33.11
N CYS A 19 14.51 -1.43 32.10
CA CYS A 19 14.90 -1.66 30.72
C CYS A 19 15.94 -0.63 30.23
N LEU A 20 15.86 0.63 30.67
CA LEU A 20 16.86 1.64 30.37
C LEU A 20 18.21 1.30 31.02
N GLU A 21 18.21 0.96 32.31
CA GLU A 21 19.40 0.60 33.09
C GLU A 21 20.19 -0.54 32.45
N HIS A 22 19.48 -1.55 31.93
CA HIS A 22 20.08 -2.76 31.37
C HIS A 22 20.18 -2.78 29.85
N ASP A 23 19.94 -1.65 29.18
CA ASP A 23 19.96 -1.53 27.73
C ASP A 23 19.07 -2.54 26.97
N ILE A 24 17.87 -2.78 27.50
CA ILE A 24 16.90 -3.73 26.96
C ILE A 24 15.96 -3.03 25.97
N LEU A 25 15.85 -3.56 24.75
CA LEU A 25 14.83 -3.17 23.78
C LEU A 25 13.47 -3.71 24.20
N ILE A 26 12.44 -2.86 24.15
CA ILE A 26 11.10 -3.19 24.63
C ILE A 26 10.20 -3.45 23.42
N ILE A 27 9.52 -4.60 23.41
CA ILE A 27 8.42 -4.88 22.48
C ILE A 27 7.12 -4.85 23.28
N SER A 28 6.36 -3.78 23.14
CA SER A 28 5.09 -3.57 23.87
C SER A 28 3.92 -4.11 23.04
N ASP A 29 3.37 -5.27 23.41
CA ASP A 29 2.15 -5.83 22.83
C ASP A 29 0.90 -5.13 23.41
N GLU A 30 0.42 -4.12 22.68
CA GLU A 30 -0.70 -3.27 23.06
C GLU A 30 -1.91 -3.48 22.14
N ILE A 31 -2.01 -4.68 21.57
CA ILE A 31 -3.08 -5.06 20.63
C ILE A 31 -4.48 -4.88 21.24
N HIS A 32 -4.66 -4.99 22.55
CA HIS A 32 -5.97 -4.87 23.21
C HIS A 32 -6.11 -3.60 24.06
N HIS A 33 -5.27 -2.59 23.84
CA HIS A 33 -5.20 -1.44 24.74
C HIS A 33 -6.50 -0.64 24.86
N ASP A 34 -7.39 -0.71 23.86
CA ASP A 34 -8.71 -0.08 23.90
C ASP A 34 -9.76 -0.88 24.70
N LEU A 35 -9.49 -2.15 25.05
CA LEU A 35 -10.40 -3.01 25.82
C LEU A 35 -10.20 -2.81 27.32
N VAL A 36 -10.69 -1.67 27.82
CA VAL A 36 -10.55 -1.27 29.23
C VAL A 36 -11.90 -1.20 29.91
N LEU A 37 -12.03 -1.81 31.10
CA LEU A 37 -13.27 -1.75 31.89
C LEU A 37 -13.51 -0.32 32.43
N PRO A 38 -14.78 0.11 32.56
CA PRO A 38 -15.13 1.42 33.12
C PRO A 38 -14.39 1.72 34.42
N GLY A 39 -13.84 2.93 34.55
CA GLY A 39 -13.04 3.37 35.70
C GLY A 39 -11.53 3.10 35.60
N ASN A 40 -11.07 2.43 34.54
CA ASN A 40 -9.64 2.21 34.28
C ASN A 40 -9.20 2.97 33.02
N LYS A 41 -7.90 3.27 32.92
CA LYS A 41 -7.30 3.92 31.76
C LYS A 41 -5.99 3.22 31.41
N HIS A 42 -5.88 2.70 30.19
CA HIS A 42 -4.61 2.19 29.68
C HIS A 42 -3.66 3.36 29.37
N THR A 43 -2.39 3.19 29.73
CA THR A 43 -1.32 4.13 29.37
C THR A 43 -0.41 3.42 28.39
N VAL A 44 -0.34 3.92 27.15
CA VAL A 44 0.58 3.37 26.15
C VAL A 44 2.00 3.54 26.65
N PHE A 45 2.80 2.48 26.57
CA PHE A 45 4.10 2.44 27.25
C PHE A 45 5.04 3.54 26.76
N SER A 46 5.09 3.77 25.44
CA SER A 46 6.00 4.72 24.82
C SER A 46 5.74 6.19 25.20
N ILE A 47 4.51 6.58 25.52
CA ILE A 47 4.18 7.98 25.89
C ILE A 47 4.51 8.32 27.35
N ILE A 48 5.08 7.39 28.11
CA ILE A 48 5.42 7.63 29.51
C ILE A 48 6.65 8.56 29.64
N SER A 49 7.67 8.37 28.80
CA SER A 49 8.83 9.26 28.65
C SER A 49 9.46 9.15 27.26
N GLU A 50 10.16 10.21 26.84
CA GLU A 50 10.90 10.25 25.57
C GLU A 50 11.99 9.16 25.51
N GLU A 51 12.61 8.83 26.65
CA GLU A 51 13.64 7.77 26.71
C GLU A 51 13.04 6.38 26.47
N PHE A 52 11.85 6.11 27.00
CA PHE A 52 11.14 4.85 26.75
C PHE A 52 10.65 4.76 25.32
N GLU A 53 10.13 5.86 24.78
CA GLU A 53 9.76 5.98 23.37
C GLU A 53 10.90 5.51 22.46
N GLN A 54 12.11 6.04 22.68
CA GLN A 54 13.29 5.72 21.88
C GLN A 54 13.81 4.27 22.01
N LYS A 55 13.32 3.48 22.97
CA LYS A 55 13.67 2.06 23.16
C LYS A 55 12.49 1.09 23.00
N THR A 56 11.34 1.57 22.56
CA THR A 56 10.13 0.75 22.47
C THR A 56 9.66 0.58 21.04
N ILE A 57 9.33 -0.66 20.68
CA ILE A 57 8.52 -1.02 19.52
C ILE A 57 7.11 -1.32 20.04
N VAL A 58 6.14 -0.51 19.67
CA VAL A 58 4.73 -0.73 20.07
C VAL A 58 4.01 -1.50 18.97
N CYS A 59 3.40 -2.63 19.35
CA CYS A 59 2.60 -3.48 18.50
C CYS A 59 1.11 -3.25 18.80
N THR A 60 0.34 -2.87 17.78
CA THR A 60 -1.12 -2.75 17.87
C THR A 60 -1.78 -3.51 16.73
N ALA A 61 -3.03 -3.96 16.89
CA ALA A 61 -3.75 -4.65 15.82
C ALA A 61 -5.24 -4.27 15.85
N PRO A 62 -5.69 -3.38 14.94
CA PRO A 62 -7.11 -2.96 14.85
C PRO A 62 -8.07 -4.15 14.70
N SER A 63 -7.60 -5.20 14.04
CA SER A 63 -8.30 -6.46 13.80
C SER A 63 -8.77 -7.16 15.08
N LYS A 64 -7.91 -7.22 16.09
CA LYS A 64 -8.16 -7.94 17.35
C LYS A 64 -8.84 -7.06 18.39
N THR A 65 -8.63 -5.75 18.34
CA THR A 65 -9.34 -4.80 19.21
C THR A 65 -10.84 -4.75 18.90
N PHE A 66 -11.19 -4.61 17.62
CA PHE A 66 -12.57 -4.32 17.22
C PHE A 66 -13.37 -5.57 16.81
N ASN A 67 -12.82 -6.76 17.04
CA ASN A 67 -13.47 -8.04 16.74
C ASN A 67 -13.98 -8.13 15.28
N LEU A 68 -13.27 -7.48 14.35
CA LEU A 68 -13.58 -7.53 12.92
C LEU A 68 -13.03 -8.85 12.38
N ALA A 69 -13.89 -9.87 12.33
CA ALA A 69 -13.55 -11.14 11.71
C ALA A 69 -13.09 -10.91 10.26
N GLY A 70 -11.85 -11.29 9.94
CA GLY A 70 -11.33 -11.34 8.57
C GLY A 70 -10.36 -10.23 8.14
N LEU A 71 -10.18 -9.16 8.92
CA LEU A 71 -9.12 -8.18 8.66
C LEU A 71 -7.89 -8.58 9.48
N GLN A 72 -6.74 -8.87 8.87
CA GLN A 72 -5.48 -9.11 9.60
C GLN A 72 -4.54 -7.93 9.38
N VAL A 73 -4.71 -6.87 10.17
CA VAL A 73 -3.82 -5.70 10.15
C VAL A 73 -3.17 -5.58 11.52
N SER A 74 -1.85 -5.45 11.51
CA SER A 74 -1.00 -5.09 12.66
C SER A 74 -0.19 -3.86 12.27
N ASN A 75 -0.12 -2.89 13.17
CA ASN A 75 0.71 -1.69 13.01
C ASN A 75 1.87 -1.77 14.01
N ILE A 76 3.07 -1.45 13.52
CA ILE A 76 4.27 -1.30 14.34
C ILE A 76 4.67 0.17 14.28
N VAL A 77 4.79 0.80 15.43
CA VAL A 77 5.27 2.20 15.53
C VAL A 77 6.69 2.16 16.10
N ILE A 78 7.66 2.64 15.32
CA ILE A 78 9.06 2.75 15.70
C ILE A 78 9.43 4.24 15.67
N PRO A 79 9.47 4.92 16.82
CA PRO A 79 9.71 6.37 16.89
C PRO A 79 11.19 6.77 16.78
N ASN A 80 12.12 5.81 16.87
CA ASN A 80 13.56 6.08 16.80
C ASN A 80 14.10 5.90 15.37
N GLU A 81 14.51 6.99 14.73
CA GLU A 81 15.09 6.99 13.37
C GLU A 81 16.38 6.14 13.26
N LYS A 82 17.16 5.99 14.34
CA LYS A 82 18.34 5.09 14.31
C LYS A 82 17.93 3.61 14.28
N MET A 83 16.72 3.28 14.71
CA MET A 83 16.15 1.92 14.63
C MET A 83 15.41 1.66 13.30
N THR A 84 15.07 2.70 12.54
CA THR A 84 14.45 2.55 11.19
C THR A 84 15.48 2.33 10.09
N HIS A 85 16.73 2.73 10.31
CA HIS A 85 17.82 2.50 9.35
C HIS A 85 18.36 1.08 9.41
N ILE A 86 17.72 0.19 8.66
CA ILE A 86 18.32 -1.08 8.27
C ILE A 86 19.51 -0.78 7.35
N ARG A 87 20.71 -0.78 7.94
CA ARG A 87 21.98 -0.55 7.22
C ARG A 87 22.53 -1.79 6.55
N THR A 88 21.99 -2.96 6.88
CA THR A 88 22.43 -4.24 6.33
C THR A 88 21.90 -4.37 4.90
N PRO A 89 22.77 -4.38 3.87
CA PRO A 89 22.34 -4.54 2.49
C PRO A 89 21.50 -5.80 2.34
N GLY A 90 20.34 -5.69 1.69
CA GLY A 90 19.46 -6.82 1.43
C GLY A 90 18.66 -7.34 2.63
N PHE A 91 18.77 -6.75 3.83
CA PHE A 91 17.97 -7.20 4.98
C PHE A 91 16.48 -6.97 4.76
N ILE A 92 16.06 -5.79 4.27
CA ILE A 92 14.65 -5.54 3.95
C ILE A 92 14.18 -6.53 2.89
N THR A 93 14.94 -6.73 1.82
CA THR A 93 14.60 -7.69 0.77
C THR A 93 14.44 -9.11 1.32
N SER A 94 15.33 -9.52 2.23
CA SER A 94 15.29 -10.84 2.88
C SER A 94 14.11 -11.00 3.83
N TYR A 95 13.75 -9.94 4.55
CA TYR A 95 12.59 -9.90 5.43
C TYR A 95 11.30 -9.91 4.62
N MET A 96 11.20 -9.11 3.56
CA MET A 96 10.07 -9.12 2.63
C MET A 96 9.93 -10.47 1.95
N ALA A 97 11.03 -11.15 1.59
CA ALA A 97 10.97 -12.49 1.02
C ALA A 97 10.38 -13.54 1.97
N THR A 98 10.24 -13.26 3.28
CA THR A 98 9.56 -14.17 4.23
C THR A 98 8.07 -14.39 3.90
N ILE A 99 7.46 -13.49 3.11
CA ILE A 99 6.06 -13.63 2.68
C ILE A 99 5.90 -14.61 1.51
N THR A 100 7.00 -14.96 0.83
CA THR A 100 7.04 -16.04 -0.18
C THR A 100 7.11 -17.41 0.47
N HIS A 101 6.78 -18.48 -0.24
CA HIS A 101 6.80 -19.82 0.33
C HIS A 101 8.23 -20.24 0.69
N HIS A 102 8.46 -20.65 1.94
CA HIS A 102 9.81 -20.91 2.46
C HIS A 102 10.54 -22.03 1.71
N GLN A 103 9.85 -23.15 1.44
CA GLN A 103 10.43 -24.31 0.76
C GLN A 103 10.38 -24.25 -0.77
N ALA A 104 9.34 -23.70 -1.36
CA ALA A 104 9.17 -23.73 -2.81
C ALA A 104 9.80 -22.53 -3.53
N GLU A 105 9.98 -21.40 -2.84
CA GLU A 105 10.39 -20.14 -3.46
C GLU A 105 11.61 -19.54 -2.76
N ARG A 106 11.48 -19.19 -1.48
CA ARG A 106 12.50 -18.43 -0.74
C ARG A 106 13.86 -19.13 -0.72
N ARG A 107 13.90 -20.45 -0.47
CA ARG A 107 15.16 -21.22 -0.44
C ARG A 107 15.91 -21.21 -1.78
N HIS A 108 15.20 -20.91 -2.87
CA HIS A 108 15.75 -20.85 -4.23
C HIS A 108 16.16 -19.42 -4.63
N GLY A 109 16.13 -18.46 -3.69
CA GLY A 109 16.52 -17.08 -3.94
C GLY A 109 15.40 -16.21 -4.53
N ILE A 110 14.16 -16.71 -4.55
CA ILE A 110 13.02 -15.92 -5.02
C ILE A 110 12.77 -14.74 -4.06
N SER A 111 12.69 -13.56 -4.65
CA SER A 111 12.31 -12.29 -4.02
C SER A 111 11.08 -11.69 -4.71
N ILE A 112 10.39 -10.76 -4.05
CA ILE A 112 9.25 -10.07 -4.67
C ILE A 112 9.63 -9.34 -5.97
N PRO A 113 10.76 -8.58 -6.06
CA PRO A 113 11.22 -8.03 -7.33
C PRO A 113 11.46 -9.10 -8.42
N SER A 114 11.96 -10.29 -8.05
CA SER A 114 12.15 -11.36 -9.04
C SER A 114 10.85 -11.94 -9.57
N LEU A 115 9.82 -12.09 -8.72
CA LEU A 115 8.49 -12.52 -9.15
C LEU A 115 7.86 -11.47 -10.07
N THR A 116 8.00 -10.18 -9.77
CA THR A 116 7.49 -9.12 -10.66
C THR A 116 8.28 -9.01 -11.95
N GLY A 117 9.60 -9.25 -11.95
CA GLY A 117 10.42 -9.34 -13.16
C GLY A 117 9.93 -10.43 -14.10
N MET A 118 9.76 -11.65 -13.59
CA MET A 118 9.21 -12.79 -14.34
C MET A 118 7.79 -12.50 -14.85
N LEU A 119 6.95 -11.88 -14.01
CA LEU A 119 5.58 -11.53 -14.36
C LEU A 119 5.53 -10.48 -15.49
N MET A 120 6.36 -9.45 -15.40
CA MET A 120 6.44 -8.38 -16.40
C MET A 120 7.00 -8.89 -17.73
N ARG A 121 8.03 -9.74 -17.69
CA ARG A 121 8.55 -10.42 -18.89
C ARG A 121 7.47 -11.26 -19.56
N THR A 122 6.75 -12.07 -18.78
CA THR A 122 5.64 -12.91 -19.27
C THR A 122 4.53 -12.06 -19.90
N TYR A 123 4.18 -10.93 -19.29
CA TYR A 123 3.16 -10.03 -19.81
C TYR A 123 3.59 -9.40 -21.15
N ILE A 124 4.84 -8.93 -21.25
CA ILE A 124 5.40 -8.37 -22.49
C ILE A 124 5.34 -9.40 -23.62
N GLU A 125 5.80 -10.62 -23.37
CA GLU A 125 5.86 -11.69 -24.37
C GLU A 125 4.48 -12.15 -24.83
N LYS A 126 3.52 -12.31 -23.91
CA LYS A 126 2.18 -12.80 -24.25
C LYS A 126 1.29 -11.75 -24.91
N ASN A 127 1.46 -10.48 -24.56
CA ASN A 127 0.54 -9.40 -24.97
C ASN A 127 1.15 -8.40 -25.96
N ASN A 128 2.37 -8.64 -26.46
CA ASN A 128 3.12 -7.70 -27.30
C ASN A 128 3.20 -6.28 -26.71
N ALA A 129 3.24 -6.18 -25.38
CA ALA A 129 3.34 -4.90 -24.70
C ALA A 129 4.75 -4.33 -24.82
N LYS A 130 4.87 -3.01 -24.94
CA LYS A 130 6.18 -2.34 -24.98
C LYS A 130 6.68 -2.05 -23.57
N LEU A 131 7.99 -2.15 -23.38
CA LEU A 131 8.60 -1.83 -22.08
C LEU A 131 8.30 -0.40 -21.64
N ASP A 132 8.29 0.54 -22.59
CA ASP A 132 8.03 1.97 -22.32
C ASP A 132 6.62 2.23 -21.77
N TRP A 133 5.64 1.37 -22.07
CA TRP A 133 4.27 1.53 -21.55
C TRP A 133 4.19 1.38 -20.03
N PHE A 134 5.14 0.67 -19.42
CA PHE A 134 5.26 0.57 -17.97
C PHE A 134 5.85 1.83 -17.35
N SER A 135 6.61 2.61 -18.12
CA SER A 135 7.12 3.92 -17.71
C SER A 135 5.99 4.95 -17.59
N ASP A 136 4.89 4.80 -18.31
CA ASP A 136 3.73 5.69 -18.17
C ASP A 136 3.07 5.57 -16.79
N VAL A 137 3.03 4.37 -16.22
CA VAL A 137 2.61 4.17 -14.81
C VAL A 137 3.56 4.90 -13.86
N VAL A 138 4.87 4.81 -14.11
CA VAL A 138 5.90 5.51 -13.32
C VAL A 138 5.71 7.02 -13.35
N ILE A 139 5.49 7.58 -14.54
CA ILE A 139 5.32 9.02 -14.80
C ILE A 139 4.02 9.51 -14.16
N LYS A 140 2.90 8.83 -14.42
CA LYS A 140 1.59 9.13 -13.83
C LYS A 140 1.65 9.16 -12.30
N ASN A 141 2.19 8.10 -11.68
CA ASN A 141 2.18 7.99 -10.22
C ASN A 141 3.07 9.04 -9.55
N HIS A 142 4.19 9.45 -10.18
CA HIS A 142 4.98 10.58 -9.69
C HIS A 142 4.32 11.95 -9.89
N LYS A 143 3.60 12.15 -11.00
CA LYS A 143 2.80 13.35 -11.25
C LYS A 143 1.71 13.51 -10.19
N ASN A 144 1.00 12.42 -9.89
CA ASN A 144 -0.01 12.34 -8.85
C ASN A 144 0.60 12.60 -7.45
N ALA A 145 1.71 11.91 -7.13
CA ALA A 145 2.39 12.07 -5.84
C ALA A 145 2.99 13.46 -5.62
N ALA A 146 3.46 14.14 -6.67
CA ALA A 146 3.91 15.54 -6.58
C ALA A 146 2.80 16.51 -6.15
N SER A 147 1.54 16.13 -6.35
CA SER A 147 0.36 16.87 -5.89
C SER A 147 -0.16 16.39 -4.53
N ASN A 148 0.48 15.40 -3.92
CA ASN A 148 0.12 14.81 -2.64
C ASN A 148 1.14 15.20 -1.55
N PRO A 149 0.78 16.09 -0.59
CA PRO A 149 1.72 16.60 0.41
C PRO A 149 2.20 15.54 1.42
N ILE A 150 1.56 14.36 1.47
CA ILE A 150 1.95 13.25 2.33
C ILE A 150 2.63 12.10 1.56
N ALA A 151 2.90 12.27 0.27
CA ALA A 151 3.64 11.27 -0.50
C ALA A 151 5.13 11.24 -0.09
N HIS A 152 5.73 10.05 -0.12
CA HIS A 152 7.18 9.87 0.03
C HIS A 152 7.93 10.63 -1.07
N PHE A 153 7.51 10.48 -2.34
CA PHE A 153 8.11 11.18 -3.47
C PHE A 153 7.21 12.29 -3.98
N GLN A 154 7.46 13.52 -3.54
CA GLN A 154 6.69 14.71 -3.92
C GLN A 154 7.26 15.42 -5.16
N ARG A 155 7.69 14.64 -6.16
CA ARG A 155 8.39 15.14 -7.35
C ARG A 155 8.03 14.34 -8.59
N THR A 156 7.88 15.05 -9.71
CA THR A 156 7.67 14.41 -11.02
C THR A 156 8.95 13.72 -11.51
N ILE A 157 8.83 12.79 -12.47
CA ILE A 157 10.02 12.21 -13.12
C ILE A 157 10.83 13.28 -13.85
N GLU A 158 10.16 14.27 -14.44
CA GLU A 158 10.82 15.40 -15.09
C GLU A 158 11.66 16.22 -14.09
N ASP A 159 11.18 16.41 -12.86
CA ASP A 159 11.97 17.06 -11.80
C ASP A 159 13.21 16.25 -11.43
N TYR A 160 13.11 14.92 -11.38
CA TYR A 160 14.26 14.04 -11.12
C TYR A 160 15.28 14.13 -12.26
N MET A 161 14.81 14.06 -13.52
CA MET A 161 15.64 14.19 -14.71
C MET A 161 16.38 15.53 -14.75
N LYS A 162 15.66 16.66 -14.63
CA LYS A 162 16.25 18.01 -14.62
C LYS A 162 17.30 18.17 -13.53
N SER A 163 17.02 17.65 -12.33
CA SER A 163 17.98 17.70 -11.22
C SER A 163 19.21 16.82 -11.44
N ALA A 164 19.07 15.68 -12.12
CA ALA A 164 20.18 14.82 -12.49
C ALA A 164 21.07 15.48 -13.56
N ILE A 165 20.47 16.11 -14.58
CA ILE A 165 21.19 16.90 -15.60
C ILE A 165 21.97 18.03 -14.96
N GLN A 166 21.33 18.82 -14.08
CA GLN A 166 21.99 19.93 -13.38
C GLN A 166 23.18 19.48 -12.52
N LYS A 167 23.12 18.24 -11.98
CA LYS A 167 24.21 17.64 -11.20
C LYS A 167 25.27 16.96 -12.07
N GLY A 168 25.20 17.09 -13.40
CA GLY A 168 26.14 16.48 -14.34
C GLY A 168 26.10 14.96 -14.36
N LYS A 169 24.97 14.33 -13.97
CA LYS A 169 24.86 12.86 -13.90
C LYS A 169 24.57 12.21 -15.25
N GLY A 170 24.14 12.99 -16.24
CA GLY A 170 23.81 12.53 -17.59
C GLY A 170 23.12 13.63 -18.38
N ASN A 171 22.79 13.32 -19.63
CA ASN A 171 22.03 14.18 -20.53
C ASN A 171 20.95 13.32 -21.20
N TRP A 172 19.70 13.73 -21.08
CA TRP A 172 18.53 12.99 -21.58
C TRP A 172 17.61 13.97 -22.28
N GLU A 173 17.06 13.60 -23.44
CA GLU A 173 16.19 14.49 -24.22
C GLU A 173 14.77 14.50 -23.66
N ASN A 174 14.33 13.34 -23.14
CA ASN A 174 13.00 13.18 -22.57
C ASN A 174 13.02 12.20 -21.37
N VAL A 175 11.87 12.13 -20.66
CA VAL A 175 11.74 11.30 -19.45
C VAL A 175 11.85 9.80 -19.73
N TYR A 176 11.55 9.32 -20.94
CA TYR A 176 11.70 7.90 -21.29
C TYR A 176 13.17 7.53 -21.41
N ASP A 177 14.01 8.37 -22.04
CA ASP A 177 15.46 8.16 -22.09
C ASP A 177 16.05 8.09 -20.67
N PHE A 178 15.60 8.99 -19.79
CA PHE A 178 16.00 9.01 -18.38
C PHE A 178 15.60 7.73 -17.64
N LEU A 179 14.39 7.22 -17.89
CA LEU A 179 13.91 5.99 -17.27
C LEU A 179 14.52 4.72 -17.89
N ALA A 180 15.02 4.78 -19.13
CA ALA A 180 15.68 3.66 -19.79
C ALA A 180 17.17 3.54 -19.42
N ASP A 181 17.80 4.60 -18.91
CA ASP A 181 19.22 4.65 -18.59
C ASP A 181 19.57 3.84 -17.33
N ASP A 182 20.54 2.92 -17.44
CA ASP A 182 20.97 2.04 -16.35
C ASP A 182 21.67 2.79 -15.19
N LYS A 183 22.27 3.96 -15.43
CA LYS A 183 22.95 4.73 -14.38
C LYS A 183 21.95 5.52 -13.54
N ALA A 184 20.91 6.05 -14.17
CA ALA A 184 19.86 6.81 -13.51
C ALA A 184 18.76 5.91 -12.92
N ASN A 185 18.39 4.85 -13.64
CA ASN A 185 17.31 3.94 -13.30
C ASN A 185 17.76 2.46 -13.47
N PRO A 186 18.64 1.96 -12.58
CA PRO A 186 19.23 0.64 -12.73
C PRO A 186 18.18 -0.48 -12.70
N ILE A 187 18.49 -1.57 -13.40
CA ILE A 187 17.72 -2.81 -13.35
C ILE A 187 17.87 -3.42 -11.95
N ILE A 188 16.74 -3.72 -11.31
CA ILE A 188 16.68 -4.41 -10.01
C ILE A 188 16.46 -5.90 -10.22
N SER A 189 15.54 -6.25 -11.11
CA SER A 189 15.28 -7.61 -11.54
C SER A 189 14.67 -7.56 -12.94
N ASP A 190 15.45 -7.88 -13.95
CA ASP A 190 15.03 -7.73 -15.35
C ASP A 190 13.58 -8.21 -15.63
N PRO A 191 12.73 -7.38 -16.27
CA PRO A 191 12.97 -6.02 -16.77
C PRO A 191 12.60 -4.89 -15.77
N ILE A 192 12.32 -5.21 -14.50
CA ILE A 192 11.99 -4.23 -13.46
C ILE A 192 13.20 -3.36 -13.14
N ARG A 193 13.04 -2.05 -13.31
CA ARG A 193 14.01 -1.02 -12.90
C ARG A 193 13.64 -0.39 -11.56
N LEU A 194 14.56 0.40 -11.00
CA LEU A 194 14.39 1.05 -9.70
C LEU A 194 13.08 1.85 -9.61
N PHE A 195 12.80 2.72 -10.59
CA PHE A 195 11.57 3.50 -10.64
C PHE A 195 10.33 2.65 -10.93
N ASN A 196 10.43 1.39 -11.31
CA ASN A 196 9.25 0.52 -11.40
C ASN A 196 8.81 -0.02 -10.03
N SER A 197 9.59 0.19 -8.97
CA SER A 197 9.38 -0.35 -7.61
C SER A 197 8.98 0.76 -6.63
N CYS A 198 8.14 0.45 -5.65
CA CYS A 198 7.83 1.35 -4.54
C CYS A 198 9.02 1.51 -3.57
N PRO A 199 9.14 2.65 -2.86
CA PRO A 199 10.13 2.81 -1.81
C PRO A 199 9.73 2.07 -0.53
N ILE A 200 10.73 1.74 0.27
CA ILE A 200 10.53 1.37 1.68
C ILE A 200 10.12 2.64 2.41
N SER A 201 9.00 2.60 3.14
CA SER A 201 8.41 3.79 3.74
C SER A 201 7.92 3.51 5.15
N ASP A 202 8.16 4.46 6.04
CA ASP A 202 7.50 4.53 7.34
C ASP A 202 6.24 5.39 7.24
N GLY A 203 5.21 5.05 8.01
CA GLY A 203 3.96 5.81 8.01
C GLY A 203 2.84 5.13 8.78
N ALA A 204 1.84 5.91 9.14
CA ALA A 204 0.67 5.46 9.89
C ALA A 204 -0.60 6.03 9.26
N VAL A 205 -1.72 5.37 9.52
CA VAL A 205 -3.04 5.79 9.06
C VAL A 205 -4.10 5.29 10.03
N ALA A 206 -5.20 6.04 10.15
CA ALA A 206 -6.36 5.65 10.92
C ALA A 206 -7.65 6.03 10.19
N VAL A 207 -8.70 5.26 10.44
CA VAL A 207 -10.08 5.56 10.01
C VAL A 207 -11.01 5.41 11.21
N VAL A 208 -12.03 6.24 11.28
CA VAL A 208 -13.10 6.12 12.29
C VAL A 208 -14.33 5.56 11.59
N LEU A 209 -14.82 4.43 12.06
CA LEU A 209 -15.99 3.75 11.51
C LEU A 209 -17.17 3.86 12.48
N CYS A 210 -18.37 4.00 11.93
CA CYS A 210 -19.60 3.93 12.69
C CYS A 210 -20.70 3.29 11.83
N ASN A 211 -21.82 2.95 12.46
CA ASN A 211 -22.99 2.49 11.72
C ASN A 211 -23.48 3.61 10.78
N ALA A 212 -23.78 3.25 9.52
CA ALA A 212 -24.21 4.19 8.48
C ALA A 212 -25.40 5.08 8.90
N ASP A 213 -26.37 4.52 9.63
CA ASP A 213 -27.56 5.24 10.12
C ASP A 213 -27.22 6.36 11.12
N ASN A 214 -26.05 6.27 11.74
CA ASN A 214 -25.55 7.25 12.71
C ASN A 214 -24.48 8.18 12.14
N ALA A 215 -23.96 7.93 10.93
CA ALA A 215 -22.77 8.61 10.42
C ALA A 215 -22.94 10.13 10.28
N LYS A 216 -24.14 10.58 9.86
CA LYS A 216 -24.48 12.02 9.75
C LYS A 216 -24.51 12.76 11.09
N LYS A 217 -24.49 12.06 12.24
CA LYS A 217 -24.34 12.68 13.57
C LYS A 217 -22.90 13.12 13.85
N TYR A 218 -21.93 12.51 13.19
CA TYR A 218 -20.50 12.68 13.45
C TYR A 218 -19.74 13.31 12.28
N CYS A 219 -20.31 13.33 11.07
CA CYS A 219 -19.69 13.87 9.87
C CYS A 219 -20.75 14.33 8.85
N ASP A 220 -20.55 15.48 8.22
CA ASP A 220 -21.48 16.04 7.22
C ASP A 220 -21.49 15.23 5.91
N THR A 221 -20.34 14.69 5.51
CA THR A 221 -20.17 13.88 4.30
C THR A 221 -19.57 12.51 4.66
N PRO A 222 -20.34 11.62 5.30
CA PRO A 222 -19.86 10.27 5.57
C PRO A 222 -19.68 9.51 4.25
N ILE A 223 -18.66 8.67 4.19
CA ILE A 223 -18.40 7.79 3.05
C ILE A 223 -18.75 6.37 3.48
N LEU A 224 -19.69 5.75 2.78
CA LEU A 224 -20.18 4.42 3.09
C LEU A 224 -19.24 3.37 2.52
N ILE A 225 -18.87 2.38 3.33
CA ILE A 225 -18.32 1.12 2.81
C ILE A 225 -19.50 0.27 2.36
N SER A 226 -19.80 0.27 1.06
CA SER A 226 -20.96 -0.41 0.51
C SER A 226 -20.67 -1.83 0.02
N GLY A 227 -19.40 -2.16 -0.19
CA GLY A 227 -18.97 -3.50 -0.58
C GLY A 227 -17.62 -3.89 0.00
N ILE A 228 -17.52 -5.12 0.50
CA ILE A 228 -16.26 -5.73 0.91
C ILE A 228 -16.19 -7.13 0.32
N GLY A 229 -15.04 -7.45 -0.26
CA GLY A 229 -14.75 -8.80 -0.71
C GLY A 229 -13.35 -9.22 -0.30
N GLN A 230 -13.22 -10.48 0.09
CA GLN A 230 -11.95 -11.10 0.43
C GLN A 230 -11.83 -12.45 -0.28
N ALA A 231 -10.62 -12.77 -0.70
CA ALA A 231 -10.27 -14.07 -1.25
C ALA A 231 -8.79 -14.39 -0.98
N THR A 232 -8.47 -15.67 -1.10
CA THR A 232 -7.09 -16.17 -1.04
C THR A 232 -6.79 -16.97 -2.29
N ASP A 233 -5.51 -17.05 -2.64
CA ASP A 233 -5.00 -17.81 -3.79
C ASP A 233 -3.90 -18.78 -3.35
N THR A 234 -3.49 -19.66 -4.26
CA THR A 234 -2.35 -20.57 -4.04
C THR A 234 -1.12 -19.78 -3.60
N HIS A 235 -0.47 -20.25 -2.52
CA HIS A 235 0.69 -19.57 -1.93
C HIS A 235 1.85 -19.51 -2.93
N ILE A 236 2.19 -20.68 -3.47
CA ILE A 236 3.29 -20.88 -4.40
C ILE A 236 2.88 -20.36 -5.79
N VAL A 237 3.63 -19.40 -6.32
CA VAL A 237 3.26 -18.68 -7.54
C VAL A 237 3.29 -19.59 -8.78
N TYR A 238 4.28 -20.48 -8.88
CA TYR A 238 4.39 -21.38 -10.05
C TYR A 238 3.34 -22.50 -10.08
N GLU A 239 2.59 -22.70 -9.00
CA GLU A 239 1.47 -23.66 -8.94
C GLU A 239 0.13 -23.02 -9.36
N ARG A 240 0.12 -21.72 -9.71
CA ARG A 240 -1.09 -21.04 -10.17
C ARG A 240 -1.38 -21.35 -11.64
N ASP A 241 -2.67 -21.46 -11.96
CA ASP A 241 -3.17 -21.78 -13.31
C ASP A 241 -2.72 -20.75 -14.36
N ASP A 242 -2.71 -19.46 -13.99
CA ASP A 242 -2.27 -18.35 -14.84
C ASP A 242 -1.51 -17.32 -14.01
N LEU A 243 -0.30 -17.00 -14.43
CA LEU A 243 0.53 -16.00 -13.77
C LEU A 243 0.02 -14.57 -13.99
N LEU A 244 -0.63 -14.30 -15.13
CA LEU A 244 -1.12 -12.95 -15.51
C LEU A 244 -2.54 -12.65 -15.00
N THR A 245 -3.09 -13.52 -14.15
CA THR A 245 -4.41 -13.35 -13.55
C THR A 245 -4.31 -13.61 -12.05
N PHE A 246 -4.62 -12.58 -11.25
CA PHE A 246 -4.81 -12.77 -9.82
C PHE A 246 -6.23 -13.27 -9.57
N LYS A 247 -6.41 -14.60 -9.56
CA LYS A 247 -7.73 -15.23 -9.39
C LYS A 247 -8.42 -14.77 -8.11
N ALA A 248 -7.68 -14.65 -7.01
CA ALA A 248 -8.21 -14.08 -5.78
C ALA A 248 -8.69 -12.63 -5.94
N LEU A 249 -8.03 -11.80 -6.77
CA LEU A 249 -8.48 -10.43 -7.03
C LEU A 249 -9.85 -10.42 -7.71
N LYS A 250 -10.02 -11.23 -8.76
CA LYS A 250 -11.31 -11.34 -9.46
C LYS A 250 -12.42 -11.77 -8.50
N ILE A 251 -12.17 -12.77 -7.66
CA ILE A 251 -13.14 -13.25 -6.69
C ILE A 251 -13.46 -12.17 -5.64
N CYS A 252 -12.45 -11.46 -5.13
CA CYS A 252 -12.67 -10.46 -4.09
C CYS A 252 -13.35 -9.20 -4.65
N SER A 253 -12.99 -8.74 -5.85
CA SER A 253 -13.64 -7.60 -6.50
C SER A 253 -15.09 -7.93 -6.87
N GLU A 254 -15.38 -9.11 -7.45
CA GLU A 254 -16.74 -9.56 -7.74
C GLU A 254 -17.63 -9.62 -6.50
N LYS A 255 -17.09 -10.06 -5.35
CA LYS A 255 -17.81 -10.04 -4.07
C LYS A 255 -18.12 -8.61 -3.62
N ALA A 256 -17.14 -7.71 -3.69
CA ALA A 256 -17.34 -6.30 -3.31
C ALA A 256 -18.38 -5.61 -4.22
N TYR A 257 -18.26 -5.78 -5.54
CA TYR A 257 -19.22 -5.31 -6.53
C TYR A 257 -20.63 -5.85 -6.26
N ARG A 258 -20.77 -7.16 -6.03
CA ARG A 258 -22.07 -7.78 -5.74
C ARG A 258 -22.69 -7.26 -4.45
N MET A 259 -21.89 -7.08 -3.40
CA MET A 259 -22.36 -6.55 -2.11
C MET A 259 -22.89 -5.11 -2.27
N ALA A 260 -22.17 -4.29 -3.03
CA ALA A 260 -22.58 -2.91 -3.35
C ALA A 260 -23.68 -2.82 -4.43
N LYS A 261 -24.01 -3.92 -5.10
CA LYS A 261 -24.88 -3.96 -6.31
C LYS A 261 -24.35 -3.05 -7.42
N LYS A 262 -23.05 -3.07 -7.64
CA LYS A 262 -22.30 -2.30 -8.64
C LYS A 262 -21.51 -3.22 -9.56
N THR A 263 -20.87 -2.63 -10.55
CA THR A 263 -19.92 -3.26 -11.48
C THR A 263 -18.67 -2.38 -11.61
N SER A 264 -17.66 -2.86 -12.36
CA SER A 264 -16.47 -2.07 -12.64
C SER A 264 -16.76 -0.79 -13.43
N GLN A 265 -17.85 -0.74 -14.20
CA GLN A 265 -18.22 0.46 -14.98
C GLN A 265 -18.86 1.55 -14.13
N ASP A 266 -19.27 1.21 -12.90
CA ASP A 266 -19.89 2.17 -11.98
C ASP A 266 -18.88 2.88 -11.09
N MET A 267 -17.56 2.65 -11.26
CA MET A 267 -16.51 3.22 -10.42
C MET A 267 -15.92 4.48 -11.04
N ASP A 268 -15.77 5.53 -10.24
CA ASP A 268 -15.20 6.81 -10.69
C ASP A 268 -13.69 6.92 -10.43
N VAL A 269 -13.20 6.20 -9.41
CA VAL A 269 -11.80 6.27 -8.98
C VAL A 269 -11.36 4.95 -8.35
N CYS A 270 -10.08 4.60 -8.51
CA CYS A 270 -9.53 3.37 -7.97
C CYS A 270 -8.16 3.58 -7.30
N GLU A 271 -7.93 2.88 -6.19
CA GLU A 271 -6.61 2.71 -5.57
C GLU A 271 -6.20 1.23 -5.58
N VAL A 272 -5.16 0.89 -6.31
CA VAL A 272 -4.66 -0.49 -6.44
C VAL A 272 -3.32 -0.66 -5.75
N HIS A 273 -2.91 -1.90 -5.52
CA HIS A 273 -1.66 -2.24 -4.83
C HIS A 273 -0.47 -2.27 -5.81
N ASP A 274 -0.01 -1.10 -6.25
CA ASP A 274 1.05 -0.92 -7.26
C ASP A 274 2.48 -0.94 -6.67
N ALA A 275 2.79 -1.92 -5.81
CA ALA A 275 4.15 -2.08 -5.28
C ALA A 275 5.21 -2.18 -6.41
N PHE A 276 4.78 -2.70 -7.56
CA PHE A 276 5.50 -2.62 -8.83
C PHE A 276 4.53 -2.25 -9.96
N THR A 277 5.01 -1.52 -10.96
CA THR A 277 4.16 -1.03 -12.08
C THR A 277 3.38 -2.13 -12.83
N ILE A 278 3.96 -3.32 -13.05
CA ILE A 278 3.25 -4.46 -13.64
C ILE A 278 2.01 -4.88 -12.84
N LEU A 279 2.04 -4.70 -11.50
CA LEU A 279 0.91 -5.05 -10.66
C LEU A 279 -0.26 -4.08 -10.90
N GLU A 280 -0.03 -2.78 -11.08
CA GLU A 280 -1.09 -1.82 -11.43
C GLU A 280 -1.79 -2.25 -12.72
N ILE A 281 -1.00 -2.63 -13.73
CA ILE A 281 -1.48 -3.07 -15.03
C ILE A 281 -2.38 -4.29 -14.90
N ILE A 282 -1.91 -5.38 -14.28
CA ILE A 282 -2.71 -6.60 -14.14
C ILE A 282 -3.94 -6.37 -13.26
N GLN A 283 -3.81 -5.57 -12.19
CA GLN A 283 -4.94 -5.23 -11.31
C GLN A 283 -6.02 -4.44 -12.06
N SER A 284 -5.64 -3.51 -12.94
CA SER A 284 -6.60 -2.77 -13.76
C SER A 284 -7.44 -3.68 -14.67
N GLU A 285 -6.89 -4.81 -15.10
CA GLU A 285 -7.58 -5.81 -15.90
C GLU A 285 -8.44 -6.75 -15.05
N ASP A 286 -7.92 -7.22 -13.91
CA ASP A 286 -8.61 -8.13 -13.00
C ASP A 286 -9.77 -7.49 -12.23
N LEU A 287 -9.70 -6.16 -12.03
CA LEU A 287 -10.85 -5.37 -11.56
C LEU A 287 -11.90 -5.16 -12.65
N GLY A 288 -11.60 -5.51 -13.91
CA GLY A 288 -12.54 -5.45 -15.03
C GLY A 288 -12.68 -4.05 -15.64
N PHE A 289 -11.69 -3.17 -15.49
CA PHE A 289 -11.70 -1.85 -16.16
C PHE A 289 -11.24 -1.93 -17.61
N PHE A 290 -10.30 -2.83 -17.88
CA PHE A 290 -9.73 -3.11 -19.19
C PHE A 290 -9.75 -4.62 -19.47
N LYS A 291 -9.69 -5.00 -20.74
CA LYS A 291 -9.58 -6.42 -21.09
C LYS A 291 -8.20 -6.94 -20.73
N LYS A 292 -8.09 -8.25 -20.56
CA LYS A 292 -6.82 -8.93 -20.31
C LYS A 292 -5.80 -8.62 -21.41
N GLY A 293 -4.60 -8.20 -21.02
CA GLY A 293 -3.52 -7.78 -21.90
C GLY A 293 -3.59 -6.33 -22.38
N GLU A 294 -4.68 -5.59 -22.13
CA GLU A 294 -4.86 -4.20 -22.57
C GLU A 294 -4.45 -3.17 -21.51
N GLY A 295 -4.15 -3.57 -20.27
CA GLY A 295 -3.89 -2.64 -19.17
C GLY A 295 -2.66 -1.75 -19.38
N ALA A 296 -1.56 -2.32 -19.89
CA ALA A 296 -0.35 -1.54 -20.20
C ALA A 296 -0.61 -0.49 -21.29
N LYS A 297 -1.36 -0.88 -22.32
CA LYS A 297 -1.75 0.03 -23.42
C LYS A 297 -2.67 1.13 -22.89
N ALA A 298 -3.63 0.79 -22.04
CA ALA A 298 -4.54 1.75 -21.42
C ALA A 298 -3.80 2.79 -20.57
N ALA A 299 -2.78 2.39 -19.82
CA ALA A 299 -1.92 3.31 -19.09
C ALA A 299 -1.15 4.25 -20.04
N HIS A 300 -0.58 3.71 -21.11
CA HIS A 300 0.13 4.48 -22.14
C HIS A 300 -0.76 5.48 -22.87
N GLU A 301 -2.02 5.12 -23.14
CA GLU A 301 -3.02 5.98 -23.77
C GLU A 301 -3.63 7.01 -22.79
N GLY A 302 -3.16 7.06 -21.53
CA GLY A 302 -3.62 8.01 -20.52
C GLY A 302 -4.99 7.69 -19.94
N LEU A 303 -5.57 6.51 -20.21
CA LEU A 303 -6.91 6.14 -19.74
C LEU A 303 -6.98 5.98 -18.22
N THR A 304 -5.84 5.80 -17.55
CA THR A 304 -5.74 5.65 -16.10
C THR A 304 -5.28 6.92 -15.38
N GLU A 305 -5.04 8.02 -16.09
CA GLU A 305 -4.72 9.32 -15.51
C GLU A 305 -5.95 9.98 -14.86
N ILE A 306 -5.72 10.98 -14.01
CA ILE A 306 -6.80 11.88 -13.54
C ILE A 306 -7.37 12.60 -14.78
N GLY A 307 -8.69 12.48 -14.97
CA GLY A 307 -9.39 12.93 -16.19
C GLY A 307 -9.45 11.89 -17.32
N GLY A 308 -8.82 10.72 -17.15
CA GLY A 308 -8.96 9.57 -18.03
C GLY A 308 -10.27 8.79 -17.79
N LYS A 309 -10.39 7.62 -18.45
CA LYS A 309 -11.57 6.74 -18.32
C LYS A 309 -11.80 6.29 -16.88
N ILE A 310 -10.74 5.94 -16.17
CA ILE A 310 -10.78 5.48 -14.78
C ILE A 310 -9.48 5.89 -14.09
N PRO A 311 -9.45 7.02 -13.36
CA PRO A 311 -8.29 7.42 -12.58
C PRO A 311 -7.84 6.32 -11.61
N ILE A 312 -6.64 5.78 -11.83
CA ILE A 312 -6.01 4.79 -10.96
C ILE A 312 -4.88 5.44 -10.19
N ASN A 313 -4.88 5.23 -8.87
CA ASN A 313 -3.88 5.72 -7.93
C ASN A 313 -3.68 7.24 -7.97
N PRO A 314 -4.74 8.05 -7.83
CA PRO A 314 -4.60 9.51 -7.76
C PRO A 314 -3.74 9.95 -6.56
N SER A 315 -3.59 9.13 -5.50
CA SER A 315 -2.64 9.43 -4.41
C SER A 315 -1.17 9.44 -4.86
N GLY A 316 -0.88 8.85 -6.02
CA GLY A 316 0.46 8.48 -6.46
C GLY A 316 0.81 7.01 -6.22
N GLY A 317 -0.12 6.23 -5.66
CA GLY A 317 0.03 4.79 -5.44
C GLY A 317 1.16 4.45 -4.47
N LEU A 318 1.28 3.18 -4.08
CA LEU A 318 2.39 2.68 -3.28
C LEU A 318 3.73 3.09 -3.89
N LYS A 319 3.79 3.08 -5.23
CA LYS A 319 4.97 3.41 -6.02
C LYS A 319 5.58 4.75 -5.68
N ALA A 320 4.78 5.82 -5.53
CA ALA A 320 5.30 7.16 -5.28
C ALA A 320 4.81 7.79 -3.96
N ARG A 321 3.58 7.51 -3.53
CA ARG A 321 3.09 7.90 -2.20
C ARG A 321 3.80 7.16 -1.08
N GLY A 322 4.31 5.96 -1.35
CA GLY A 322 5.07 5.15 -0.40
C GLY A 322 4.25 3.98 0.13
N HIS A 323 4.97 2.97 0.63
CA HIS A 323 4.40 1.69 1.01
C HIS A 323 4.78 1.23 2.44
N PRO A 324 4.25 1.89 3.50
CA PRO A 324 4.28 1.31 4.84
C PRO A 324 3.31 0.12 4.86
N LEU A 325 3.85 -1.09 5.03
CA LEU A 325 3.15 -2.35 4.75
C LEU A 325 1.78 -2.44 5.42
N GLY A 326 1.72 -2.27 6.75
CA GLY A 326 0.48 -2.37 7.52
C GLY A 326 -0.51 -1.21 7.30
N ALA A 327 -0.01 -0.03 6.93
CA ALA A 327 -0.83 1.15 6.71
C ALA A 327 -1.50 1.17 5.33
N THR A 328 -0.89 0.51 4.33
CA THR A 328 -1.25 0.73 2.93
C THR A 328 -2.71 0.47 2.60
N GLY A 329 -3.29 -0.64 3.08
CA GLY A 329 -4.69 -0.98 2.77
C GLY A 329 -5.69 0.06 3.28
N VAL A 330 -5.42 0.64 4.45
CA VAL A 330 -6.26 1.70 5.03
C VAL A 330 -5.97 3.05 4.37
N ALA A 331 -4.72 3.34 4.00
CA ALA A 331 -4.35 4.55 3.27
C ALA A 331 -5.04 4.65 1.89
N GLN A 332 -5.22 3.52 1.20
CA GLN A 332 -6.01 3.46 -0.03
C GLN A 332 -7.46 3.90 0.22
N VAL A 333 -8.09 3.42 1.30
CA VAL A 333 -9.46 3.84 1.67
C VAL A 333 -9.51 5.33 2.02
N VAL A 334 -8.53 5.84 2.76
CA VAL A 334 -8.46 7.27 3.12
C VAL A 334 -8.36 8.14 1.87
N GLU A 335 -7.57 7.75 0.86
CA GLU A 335 -7.53 8.50 -0.40
C GLU A 335 -8.91 8.52 -1.07
N LEU A 336 -9.60 7.38 -1.17
CA LEU A 336 -10.95 7.37 -1.75
C LEU A 336 -11.93 8.23 -0.94
N VAL A 337 -11.81 8.26 0.39
CA VAL A 337 -12.62 9.16 1.23
C VAL A 337 -12.38 10.62 0.87
N TRP A 338 -11.12 11.04 0.71
CA TRP A 338 -10.82 12.41 0.28
C TRP A 338 -11.31 12.70 -1.13
N GLN A 339 -11.17 11.76 -2.06
CA GLN A 339 -11.68 11.91 -3.43
C GLN A 339 -13.20 12.10 -3.43
N LEU A 340 -13.95 11.20 -2.78
CA LEU A 340 -15.41 11.25 -2.77
C LEU A 340 -15.97 12.45 -1.98
N ARG A 341 -15.21 13.00 -1.03
CA ARG A 341 -15.59 14.23 -0.30
C ARG A 341 -15.30 15.52 -1.07
N GLY A 342 -14.44 15.48 -2.09
CA GLY A 342 -13.93 16.69 -2.74
C GLY A 342 -12.77 17.34 -1.97
N GLU A 343 -12.04 16.57 -1.16
CA GLU A 343 -10.99 17.03 -0.24
C GLU A 343 -9.57 16.67 -0.72
N ALA A 344 -9.42 16.06 -1.91
CA ALA A 344 -8.12 15.59 -2.40
C ALA A 344 -7.23 16.71 -2.99
N GLY A 345 -7.69 17.96 -3.00
CA GLY A 345 -6.91 19.12 -3.42
C GLY A 345 -6.50 19.07 -4.89
N LYS A 346 -5.21 19.25 -5.21
CA LYS A 346 -4.71 19.31 -6.60
C LYS A 346 -4.84 18.00 -7.39
N ARG A 347 -5.07 16.88 -6.69
CA ARG A 347 -5.23 15.54 -7.29
C ARG A 347 -6.70 15.07 -7.26
N GLN A 348 -7.64 16.00 -7.11
CA GLN A 348 -9.06 15.72 -7.08
C GLN A 348 -9.53 15.13 -8.42
N VAL A 349 -10.21 13.99 -8.37
CA VAL A 349 -11.00 13.44 -9.46
C VAL A 349 -12.36 14.15 -9.46
N ASP A 350 -12.69 14.80 -10.57
CA ASP A 350 -13.93 15.57 -10.69
C ASP A 350 -15.16 14.65 -10.65
N GLY A 351 -16.17 15.04 -9.88
CA GLY A 351 -17.44 14.31 -9.79
C GLY A 351 -17.39 12.90 -9.20
N ALA A 352 -16.30 12.47 -8.54
CA ALA A 352 -16.20 11.12 -8.01
C ALA A 352 -17.21 10.86 -6.87
N GLU A 353 -18.09 9.86 -7.03
CA GLU A 353 -19.07 9.44 -6.03
C GLU A 353 -18.86 8.01 -5.55
N SER A 354 -18.07 7.23 -6.28
CA SER A 354 -17.80 5.83 -6.00
C SER A 354 -16.35 5.47 -6.28
N GLY A 355 -15.81 4.57 -5.47
CA GLY A 355 -14.46 4.08 -5.70
C GLY A 355 -14.22 2.71 -5.12
N ILE A 356 -13.21 2.02 -5.66
CA ILE A 356 -12.80 0.70 -5.19
C ILE A 356 -11.31 0.67 -4.91
N THR A 357 -10.95 0.02 -3.81
CA THR A 357 -9.56 -0.34 -3.52
C THR A 357 -9.32 -1.82 -3.75
N CYS A 358 -8.07 -2.18 -4.01
CA CYS A 358 -7.60 -3.55 -3.77
C CYS A 358 -6.24 -3.54 -3.08
N ASN A 359 -6.11 -4.41 -2.08
CA ASN A 359 -4.90 -4.53 -1.27
C ASN A 359 -4.39 -5.97 -1.25
N PHE A 360 -3.07 -6.11 -1.41
CA PHE A 360 -2.39 -7.40 -1.52
C PHE A 360 -1.67 -7.77 -0.22
N GLY A 361 -1.78 -9.04 0.16
CA GLY A 361 -0.86 -9.73 1.05
C GLY A 361 -0.07 -10.79 0.29
N GLY A 362 1.25 -10.82 0.49
CA GLY A 362 2.15 -11.70 -0.26
C GLY A 362 2.25 -11.29 -1.73
N PHE A 363 2.36 -12.26 -2.64
CA PHE A 363 2.34 -12.03 -4.08
C PHE A 363 0.94 -12.24 -4.67
N GLY A 364 -0.08 -11.61 -4.08
CA GLY A 364 -1.48 -11.86 -4.40
C GLY A 364 -2.03 -13.15 -3.78
N ASN A 365 -1.55 -13.53 -2.58
CA ASN A 365 -2.03 -14.73 -1.88
C ASN A 365 -3.26 -14.44 -1.02
N ASN A 366 -3.34 -13.22 -0.47
CA ASN A 366 -4.50 -12.74 0.29
C ASN A 366 -4.89 -11.40 -0.29
N LEU A 367 -6.15 -11.23 -0.69
CA LEU A 367 -6.62 -9.98 -1.25
C LEU A 367 -7.91 -9.54 -0.60
N ILE A 368 -8.01 -8.22 -0.45
CA ILE A 368 -9.22 -7.53 -0.02
C ILE A 368 -9.53 -6.43 -1.01
N SER A 369 -10.79 -6.33 -1.40
CA SER A 369 -11.35 -5.19 -2.13
C SER A 369 -12.40 -4.50 -1.27
N ILE A 370 -12.31 -3.18 -1.19
CA ILE A 370 -13.26 -2.34 -0.46
C ILE A 370 -13.83 -1.35 -1.45
N LEU A 371 -15.15 -1.35 -1.61
CA LEU A 371 -15.89 -0.39 -2.39
C LEU A 371 -16.51 0.64 -1.44
N VAL A 372 -16.33 1.91 -1.77
CA VAL A 372 -16.88 3.03 -1.03
C VAL A 372 -17.74 3.92 -1.92
N GLU A 373 -18.77 4.51 -1.33
CA GLU A 373 -19.72 5.40 -2.00
C GLU A 373 -20.03 6.63 -1.16
N ARG A 374 -20.26 7.75 -1.84
CA ARG A 374 -20.81 8.97 -1.24
C ARG A 374 -22.33 8.80 -1.11
N THR A 375 -22.87 9.01 0.09
CA THR A 375 -24.30 8.79 0.42
C THR A 375 -25.08 10.05 0.74
#